data_AF-A0A7X7MBV4-F1
#
_entry.id   AF-A0A7X7MBV4-F1
#
_cell.length_a   1.000
_cell.length_b   1.000
_cell.length_c   1.000
_cell.angle_alpha   90.00
_cell.angle_beta   90.00
_cell.angle_gamma   90.00
#
_symmetry.space_group_name_H-M   'P 1'
#
loop_
_entity.id
_entity.type
_entity.pdbx_description
1 polymer ?
#
loop_
_entity_poly.entity_id
_entity_poly.type
_entity_poly.pdbx_seq_one_letter_code
_entity_poly.pdbx_strand_id
1 'polypeptide(L)' 'MAVDKNSKTYKNLEYAFAGESMARNKYTYFASVARKAGYEQIAAVFEATAQNEKEHA' A
#
# COMPACT_ATOMS: atom_id res chain seq x y z
N MET A 1 9.80 0.16 -23.98
CA MET A 1 10.83 1.13 -23.53
C MET A 1 11.21 0.80 -22.10
N ALA A 2 12.49 0.60 -21.81
CA ALA A 2 12.94 0.53 -20.42
C ALA A 2 13.11 1.96 -19.89
N VAL A 3 12.65 2.22 -18.66
CA VAL A 3 12.88 3.52 -18.01
C VAL A 3 14.37 3.62 -17.68
N ASP A 4 15.01 4.73 -18.04
CA ASP A 4 16.40 5.00 -17.69
C ASP A 4 16.54 5.13 -16.16
N LYS A 5 17.42 4.30 -15.57
CA LYS A 5 17.65 4.23 -14.12
C LYS A 5 18.21 5.52 -13.52
N ASN A 6 18.83 6.37 -14.32
CA ASN A 6 19.35 7.66 -13.85
C ASN A 6 18.30 8.78 -13.94
N SER A 7 17.20 8.55 -14.64
CA SER A 7 16.16 9.56 -14.86
C SER A 7 15.40 9.90 -13.58
N LYS A 8 14.85 11.12 -13.54
CA LYS A 8 13.93 11.53 -12.47
C LYS A 8 12.70 10.64 -12.39
N THR A 9 12.20 10.15 -13.53
CA THR A 9 11.05 9.24 -13.59
C THR A 9 11.34 7.93 -12.89
N TYR A 10 12.50 7.30 -13.12
CA TYR A 10 12.85 6.06 -12.44
C TYR A 10 12.92 6.24 -10.92
N LYS A 11 13.58 7.31 -10.45
CA LYS A 11 13.63 7.63 -9.01
C LYS A 11 12.24 7.86 -8.42
N ASN A 12 11.36 8.56 -9.15
CA ASN A 12 9.98 8.78 -8.72
C ASN A 12 9.20 7.47 -8.62
N LEU A 13 9.41 6.51 -9.55
CA LEU A 13 8.80 5.19 -9.49
C LEU A 13 9.31 4.38 -8.30
N GLU A 14 10.61 4.44 -7.98
CA GLU A 14 11.15 3.81 -6.76
C GLU A 14 10.54 4.41 -5.49
N TYR A 15 10.38 5.74 -5.44
CA TYR A 15 9.71 6.40 -4.32
C TYR A 15 8.23 6.03 -4.21
N ALA A 16 7.52 5.95 -5.33
CA ALA A 16 6.13 5.53 -5.36
C ALA A 16 6.00 4.07 -4.86
N PHE A 17 6.81 3.16 -5.39
CA PHE A 17 6.84 1.76 -4.95
C PHE A 17 7.07 1.61 -3.44
N ALA A 18 8.05 2.35 -2.89
CA ALA A 18 8.29 2.36 -1.45
C ALA A 18 7.10 2.95 -0.67
N GLY A 19 6.49 4.01 -1.20
CA GLY A 19 5.29 4.65 -0.64
C GLY A 19 4.12 3.68 -0.53
N GLU A 20 3.76 3.02 -1.63
CA GLU A 20 2.65 2.06 -1.68
C GLU A 20 2.92 0.82 -0.84
N SER A 21 4.17 0.34 -0.81
CA SER A 21 4.59 -0.75 0.08
C SER A 21 4.38 -0.40 1.56
N MET A 22 4.73 0.83 1.95
CA MET A 22 4.49 1.33 3.32
C MET A 22 2.99 1.52 3.61
N ALA A 23 2.21 2.00 2.63
CA ALA A 23 0.77 2.19 2.76
C ALA A 23 0.05 0.84 2.99
N ARG A 24 0.37 -0.17 2.18
CA ARG A 24 -0.10 -1.56 2.36
C ARG A 24 0.11 -2.09 3.77
N ASN A 25 1.32 -1.90 4.31
CA ASN A 25 1.65 -2.37 5.67
C ASN A 25 0.81 -1.65 6.72
N LYS A 26 0.61 -0.33 6.59
CA LYS A 26 -0.25 0.46 7.50
C LYS A 26 -1.69 -0.02 7.45
N TYR A 27 -2.27 -0.19 6.26
CA TYR A 27 -3.66 -0.64 6.12
C TYR A 27 -3.86 -2.05 6.67
N THR A 28 -2.91 -2.95 6.45
CA THR A 28 -2.95 -4.30 7.07
C THR A 28 -2.94 -4.20 8.61
N TYR A 29 -2.12 -3.33 9.18
CA TYR A 29 -2.10 -3.09 10.63
C TYR A 29 -3.43 -2.50 11.12
N PHE A 30 -3.98 -1.50 10.43
CA PHE A 30 -5.26 -0.89 10.81
C PHE A 30 -6.44 -1.86 10.71
N ALA A 31 -6.44 -2.76 9.74
CA ALA A 31 -7.42 -3.84 9.69
C ALA A 31 -7.36 -4.72 10.94
N SER A 32 -6.15 -5.09 11.39
CA SER A 32 -5.98 -5.85 12.64
C SER A 32 -6.50 -5.11 13.86
N VAL A 33 -6.23 -3.79 13.96
CA VAL A 33 -6.75 -2.95 15.04
C VAL A 33 -8.27 -2.86 15.01
N ALA A 34 -8.86 -2.60 13.84
CA ALA A 34 -10.31 -2.52 13.67
C ALA A 34 -11.02 -3.83 14.04
N ARG A 35 -10.44 -4.97 13.64
CA ARG A 35 -10.95 -6.31 13.99
C ARG A 35 -10.93 -6.55 15.50
N LYS A 36 -9.83 -6.19 16.18
CA LYS A 36 -9.73 -6.29 17.65
C LYS A 36 -10.76 -5.42 18.39
N ALA A 37 -11.19 -4.31 17.78
CA ALA A 37 -12.22 -3.44 18.32
C ALA A 37 -13.66 -3.87 17.94
N GLY A 38 -13.83 -4.99 17.21
CA GLY A 38 -15.13 -5.50 16.78
C GLY A 38 -15.71 -4.83 15.52
N TYR A 39 -14.95 -3.98 14.84
CA TYR A 39 -15.38 -3.30 13.62
C TYR A 39 -15.05 -4.10 12.35
N GLU A 40 -15.70 -5.25 12.18
CA GLU A 40 -15.41 -6.20 11.08
C GLU A 40 -15.54 -5.57 9.68
N GLN A 41 -16.56 -4.74 9.44
CA GLN A 41 -16.74 -4.08 8.14
C GLN A 41 -15.61 -3.08 7.83
N ILE A 42 -15.14 -2.35 8.85
CA ILE A 42 -14.04 -1.39 8.70
C ILE A 42 -12.73 -2.15 8.47
N ALA A 43 -12.52 -3.28 9.16
CA ALA A 43 -11.38 -4.14 8.92
C ALA A 43 -11.33 -4.65 7.47
N ALA A 44 -12.48 -5.07 6.92
CA ALA A 44 -12.58 -5.51 5.53
C ALA A 44 -12.25 -4.40 4.52
N VAL A 45 -12.66 -3.15 4.80
CA VAL A 45 -12.28 -2.00 3.95
C VAL A 45 -10.77 -1.79 3.98
N PHE A 46 -10.12 -1.80 5.16
CA PHE A 46 -8.67 -1.67 5.24
C PHE A 46 -7.93 -2.82 4.56
N GLU A 47 -8.41 -4.05 4.66
CA GLU A 47 -7.85 -5.20 3.94
C GLU A 47 -7.97 -5.04 2.43
N ALA A 48 -9.13 -4.61 1.93
CA ALA A 48 -9.34 -4.34 0.50
C ALA A 48 -8.40 -3.23 0.01
N THR A 49 -8.25 -2.13 0.76
CA THR A 49 -7.30 -1.07 0.42
C THR A 49 -5.86 -1.57 0.43
N ALA A 50 -5.46 -2.39 1.41
CA ALA A 50 -4.12 -2.98 1.43
C ALA A 50 -3.84 -3.87 0.20
N GLN A 51 -4.85 -4.58 -0.31
CA GLN A 51 -4.72 -5.32 -1.57
C GLN A 51 -4.60 -4.39 -2.78
N ASN A 52 -5.32 -3.27 -2.81
CA ASN A 52 -5.16 -2.30 -3.90
C ASN A 52 -3.74 -1.73 -3.93
N GLU A 53 -3.17 -1.35 -2.78
CA GLU A 53 -1.78 -0.85 -2.76
C GLU A 53 -0.75 -1.91 -3.14
N LYS A 54 -1.06 -3.20 -2.93
CA LYS A 54 -0.24 -4.30 -3.45
C LYS A 54 -0.22 -4.33 -4.98
N GLU A 55 -1.34 -4.01 -5.63
CA GLU A 55 -1.42 -3.99 -7.10
C GLU A 55 -0.90 -2.68 -7.69
N HIS A 56 -0.83 -1.60 -6.91
CA HIS A 56 -0.18 -0.34 -7.30
C HIS A 56 1.35 -0.38 -7.24
N ALA A 57 1.91 -1.18 -6.32
CA ALA A 57 3.35 -1.34 -6.10
C ALA A 57 3.96 -2.37 -7.05
#